data_AF-A0A524FH51-F1
#
_entry.id   AF-A0A524FH51-F1
#
_cell.length_a   1.000
_cell.length_b   1.000
_cell.length_c   1.000
_cell.angle_alpha   90.00
_cell.angle_beta   90.00
_cell.angle_gamma   90.00
#
_symmetry.space_group_name_H-M   'P 1'
#
loop_
_entity.id
_entity.type
_entity.pdbx_description
1 polymer ?
#
loop_
_entity_poly.entity_id
_entity_poly.type
_entity_poly.pdbx_seq_one_letter_code
_entity_poly.pdbx_strand_id
1 'polypeptide(L)'
;VAIPKLRANGLQVGLLSLKMFRPFPAASLREFFKETSNIVVFDRDIGYGYEGVLSYELKSALFGLKNPPFIKGFIVGLGGRDVTTNHILEGVQKSIEAEKKGEISNKTEFLGVKLAELQNYDESNFYNGD
;
A
#
# COMPACT_ATOMS: atom_id res chain seq x y z
N VAL A 1 11.00 8.52 10.40
CA VAL A 1 10.65 9.95 10.24
C VAL A 1 9.17 10.18 9.91
N ALA A 2 8.55 9.39 9.01
CA ALA A 2 7.14 9.57 8.64
C ALA A 2 6.15 9.50 9.82
N ILE A 3 6.24 8.47 10.66
CA ILE A 3 5.32 8.26 11.80
C ILE A 3 5.28 9.45 12.78
N PRO A 4 6.43 9.98 13.27
CA PRO A 4 6.43 11.20 14.06
C PRO A 4 5.72 12.39 13.39
N LYS A 5 5.93 12.61 12.08
CA LYS A 5 5.27 13.71 11.35
C LYS A 5 3.75 13.54 11.30
N LEU A 6 3.27 12.33 11.02
CA LEU A 6 1.84 12.03 11.01
C LEU A 6 1.21 12.23 12.40
N ARG A 7 1.90 11.80 13.47
CA ARG A 7 1.45 12.03 14.85
C ARG A 7 1.44 13.51 15.23
N ALA A 8 2.44 14.28 14.80
CA ALA A 8 2.49 15.73 15.00
C ALA A 8 1.30 16.45 14.31
N ASN A 9 0.79 15.88 13.22
CA ASN A 9 -0.42 16.35 12.53
C ASN A 9 -1.72 15.83 13.17
N GLY A 10 -1.68 15.25 14.37
CA GLY A 10 -2.85 14.79 15.11
C GLY A 10 -3.37 13.40 14.73
N LEU A 11 -2.68 12.67 13.83
CA LEU A 11 -3.11 11.33 13.44
C LEU A 11 -2.66 10.27 14.45
N GLN A 12 -3.61 9.43 14.88
CA GLN A 12 -3.33 8.25 15.70
C GLN A 12 -2.81 7.12 14.82
N VAL A 13 -1.51 7.17 14.48
CA VAL A 13 -0.88 6.20 13.58
C VAL A 13 0.17 5.33 14.28
N GLY A 14 0.16 4.04 13.94
CA GLY A 14 1.17 3.06 14.28
C GLY A 14 1.95 2.58 13.05
N LEU A 15 3.02 1.82 13.26
CA LEU A 15 3.77 1.17 12.20
C LEU A 15 4.00 -0.29 12.58
N LEU A 16 3.62 -1.19 11.67
CA LEU A 16 3.97 -2.60 11.73
C LEU A 16 4.97 -2.89 10.59
N SER A 17 6.13 -3.42 10.93
CA SER A 17 7.09 -3.97 9.96
C SER A 17 7.07 -5.49 10.08
N LEU A 18 6.53 -6.17 9.07
CA LEU A 18 6.47 -7.62 9.05
C LEU A 18 7.88 -8.21 8.88
N LYS A 19 8.35 -8.97 9.87
CA LYS A 19 9.71 -9.56 9.86
C LYS A 19 9.75 -10.97 9.28
N MET A 20 8.67 -11.72 9.43
CA MET A 20 8.50 -13.05 8.88
C MET A 20 7.29 -13.03 7.95
N PHE A 21 7.52 -13.25 6.65
CA PHE A 21 6.44 -13.34 5.67
C PHE A 21 5.93 -14.78 5.49
N ARG A 22 6.82 -15.76 5.69
CA ARG A 22 6.53 -17.19 5.55
C ARG A 22 7.05 -17.99 6.75
N PRO A 23 6.21 -18.85 7.36
CA PRO A 23 4.75 -18.97 7.14
C PRO A 23 4.02 -17.64 7.43
N PHE A 24 2.93 -17.34 6.70
CA PHE A 24 2.22 -16.07 6.85
C PHE A 24 1.51 -16.01 8.21
N PRO A 25 1.75 -14.99 9.05
CA PRO A 25 1.25 -14.97 10.43
C PRO A 25 -0.20 -14.46 10.53
N ALA A 26 -1.13 -15.11 9.82
CA ALA A 26 -2.53 -14.68 9.70
C ALA A 26 -3.23 -14.50 11.05
N ALA A 27 -3.06 -15.45 11.99
CA ALA A 27 -3.69 -15.39 13.31
C ALA A 27 -3.22 -14.18 14.12
N SER A 28 -1.90 -13.92 14.15
CA SER A 28 -1.33 -12.77 14.86
C SER A 28 -1.74 -11.44 14.24
N LEU A 29 -1.81 -11.37 12.91
CA LEU A 29 -2.26 -10.17 12.20
C LEU A 29 -3.74 -9.89 12.47
N ARG A 30 -4.60 -10.93 12.48
CA ARG A 30 -6.01 -10.78 12.85
C ARG A 30 -6.19 -10.22 14.24
N GLU A 31 -5.48 -10.78 15.22
CA GLU A 31 -5.57 -10.32 16.60
C GLU A 31 -5.06 -8.88 16.75
N PHE A 32 -3.95 -8.54 16.08
CA PHE A 32 -3.37 -7.19 16.12
C PHE A 32 -4.28 -6.13 15.50
N PHE A 33 -4.93 -6.45 14.36
CA PHE A 33 -5.72 -5.50 13.59
C PHE A 33 -7.22 -5.48 13.90
N LYS A 34 -7.71 -6.29 14.85
CA LYS A 34 -9.15 -6.45 15.10
C LYS A 34 -9.91 -5.17 15.48
N GLU A 35 -9.22 -4.19 16.06
CA GLU A 35 -9.78 -2.86 16.42
C GLU A 35 -9.27 -1.73 15.52
N THR A 36 -8.53 -2.05 14.46
CA THR A 36 -8.00 -1.03 13.55
C THR A 36 -9.07 -0.62 12.55
N SER A 37 -9.25 0.69 12.31
CA SER A 37 -10.22 1.19 11.33
C SER A 37 -9.64 1.28 9.91
N ASN A 38 -8.38 1.71 9.78
CA ASN A 38 -7.71 1.92 8.50
C ASN A 38 -6.30 1.34 8.52
N ILE A 39 -5.97 0.53 7.50
CA ILE A 39 -4.64 -0.05 7.30
C ILE A 39 -4.11 0.38 5.94
N VAL A 40 -2.89 0.93 5.96
CA VAL A 40 -2.15 1.29 4.75
C VAL A 40 -1.01 0.30 4.56
N VAL A 41 -1.00 -0.37 3.41
CA VAL A 41 0.01 -1.37 3.05
C VAL A 41 0.93 -0.78 1.99
N PHE A 42 2.24 -0.89 2.19
CA PHE A 42 3.25 -0.48 1.22
C PHE A 42 4.02 -1.72 0.76
N ASP A 43 3.72 -2.19 -0.44
CA ASP A 43 4.38 -3.34 -1.07
C ASP A 43 5.54 -2.86 -1.96
N ARG A 44 6.64 -3.61 -1.96
CA ARG A 44 7.77 -3.41 -2.90
C ARG A 44 7.75 -4.39 -4.07
N ASP A 45 6.63 -5.09 -4.21
CA ASP A 45 6.36 -6.11 -5.20
C ASP A 45 4.96 -5.87 -5.78
N ILE A 46 4.62 -6.63 -6.82
CA ILE A 46 3.28 -6.65 -7.39
C ILE A 46 2.92 -8.09 -7.74
N GLY A 47 1.74 -8.53 -7.30
CA GLY A 47 1.07 -9.69 -7.89
C GLY A 47 0.52 -9.27 -9.25
N TYR A 48 1.10 -9.76 -10.34
CA TYR A 48 0.68 -9.40 -11.69
C TYR A 48 -0.83 -9.61 -11.89
N GLY A 49 -1.49 -8.60 -12.46
CA GLY A 49 -2.94 -8.58 -12.65
C GLY A 49 -3.76 -8.23 -11.40
N TYR A 50 -3.10 -7.91 -10.27
CA TYR A 50 -3.77 -7.60 -9.02
C TYR A 50 -3.02 -6.53 -8.19
N GLU A 51 -2.91 -6.71 -6.88
CA GLU A 51 -2.26 -5.81 -5.92
C GLU A 51 -0.90 -6.33 -5.44
N GLY A 52 -0.27 -5.59 -4.53
CA GLY A 52 0.91 -6.07 -3.80
C GLY A 52 0.61 -7.31 -2.95
N VAL A 53 1.59 -8.19 -2.81
CA VAL A 53 1.42 -9.52 -2.21
C VAL A 53 1.02 -9.43 -0.74
N LEU A 54 1.62 -8.51 0.03
CA LEU A 54 1.22 -8.31 1.43
C LEU A 54 -0.20 -7.75 1.54
N SER A 55 -0.60 -6.84 0.65
CA SER A 55 -1.94 -6.24 0.66
C SER A 55 -3.02 -7.31 0.55
N TYR A 56 -2.96 -8.17 -0.46
CA TYR A 56 -4.02 -9.15 -0.66
C TYR A 56 -4.01 -10.29 0.36
N GLU A 57 -2.84 -10.70 0.86
CA GLU A 57 -2.78 -11.71 1.92
C GLU A 57 -3.27 -11.18 3.25
N LEU A 58 -3.00 -9.90 3.54
CA LEU A 58 -3.57 -9.24 4.71
C LEU A 58 -5.09 -9.15 4.59
N LYS A 59 -5.62 -8.72 3.44
CA LYS A 59 -7.07 -8.72 3.17
C LYS A 59 -7.68 -10.10 3.38
N SER A 60 -7.04 -11.15 2.85
CA SER A 60 -7.47 -12.53 3.04
C SER A 60 -7.43 -12.96 4.51
N ALA A 61 -6.39 -12.59 5.26
CA ALA A 61 -6.28 -12.92 6.68
C ALA A 61 -7.33 -12.20 7.51
N LEU A 62 -7.64 -10.94 7.21
CA LEU A 62 -8.62 -10.13 7.94
C LEU A 62 -10.06 -10.38 7.46
N PHE A 63 -10.26 -11.18 6.42
CA PHE A 63 -11.59 -11.56 5.95
C PHE A 63 -12.43 -12.18 7.08
N GLY A 64 -13.69 -11.78 7.17
CA GLY A 64 -14.63 -12.24 8.19
C GLY A 64 -14.45 -11.64 9.59
N LEU A 65 -13.65 -10.58 9.76
CA LEU A 65 -13.71 -9.77 10.98
C LEU A 65 -15.08 -9.09 11.10
N LYS A 66 -15.59 -8.94 12.34
CA LYS A 66 -16.88 -8.29 12.61
C LYS A 66 -16.88 -6.82 12.17
N ASN A 67 -15.77 -6.12 12.43
CA ASN A 67 -15.53 -4.75 12.02
C ASN A 67 -14.27 -4.73 11.15
N PRO A 68 -14.38 -5.03 9.84
CA PRO A 68 -13.20 -5.12 8.99
C PRO A 68 -12.60 -3.72 8.77
N PRO A 69 -11.27 -3.57 8.87
CA PRO A 69 -10.62 -2.31 8.53
C PRO A 69 -10.78 -1.98 7.05
N PHE A 70 -10.79 -0.70 6.72
CA PHE A 70 -10.47 -0.24 5.37
C PHE A 70 -8.98 -0.51 5.10
N ILE A 71 -8.66 -1.24 4.02
CA ILE A 71 -7.27 -1.60 3.69
C ILE A 71 -6.90 -1.04 2.33
N LYS A 72 -5.92 -0.14 2.27
CA LYS A 72 -5.40 0.44 1.02
C LYS A 72 -3.94 0.07 0.81
N GLY A 73 -3.68 -0.63 -0.29
CA GLY A 73 -2.34 -1.01 -0.74
C GLY A 73 -1.75 0.00 -1.73
N PHE A 74 -0.45 0.25 -1.61
CA PHE A 74 0.35 1.05 -2.53
C PHE A 74 1.61 0.29 -2.91
N ILE A 75 1.95 0.31 -4.20
CA ILE A 75 3.21 -0.21 -4.71
C ILE A 75 4.25 0.90 -4.65
N VAL A 76 5.39 0.63 -4.02
CA VAL A 76 6.48 1.59 -3.82
C VAL A 76 7.83 1.00 -4.18
N GLY A 77 8.79 1.84 -4.53
CA GLY A 77 10.18 1.40 -4.77
C GLY A 77 10.35 0.47 -5.98
N LEU A 78 9.38 0.45 -6.90
CA LEU A 78 9.43 -0.37 -8.10
C LEU A 78 10.67 -0.03 -8.95
N GLY A 79 11.42 -1.05 -9.35
CA GLY A 79 12.68 -0.90 -10.08
C GLY A 79 13.85 -0.38 -9.22
N GLY A 80 13.84 -0.65 -7.91
CA GLY A 80 14.91 -0.26 -6.99
C GLY A 80 14.90 1.23 -6.60
N ARG A 81 13.80 1.93 -6.88
CA ARG A 81 13.64 3.35 -6.54
C ARG A 81 13.54 3.57 -5.03
N ASP A 82 13.91 4.78 -4.60
CA ASP A 82 13.80 5.16 -3.20
C ASP A 82 12.34 5.26 -2.72
N VAL A 83 12.11 4.78 -1.51
CA VAL A 83 10.85 4.99 -0.78
C VAL A 83 11.04 6.15 0.19
N THR A 84 10.57 7.33 -0.21
CA THR A 84 10.75 8.56 0.56
C THR A 84 9.70 8.69 1.67
N THR A 85 9.97 9.57 2.64
CA THR A 85 8.97 9.94 3.65
C THR A 85 7.71 10.51 2.99
N ASN A 86 7.83 11.24 1.89
CA ASN A 86 6.69 11.85 1.20
C ASN A 86 5.77 10.78 0.59
N HIS A 87 6.31 9.68 0.06
CA HIS A 87 5.47 8.56 -0.43
C HIS A 87 4.61 7.97 0.69
N ILE A 88 5.16 7.84 1.90
CA ILE A 88 4.40 7.33 3.05
C ILE A 88 3.31 8.32 3.48
N LEU A 89 3.63 9.62 3.54
CA LEU A 89 2.66 10.66 3.88
C LEU A 89 1.51 10.72 2.86
N GLU A 90 1.84 10.67 1.56
CA GLU A 90 0.87 10.66 0.47
C GLU A 90 -0.05 9.44 0.54
N GLY A 91 0.52 8.23 0.72
CA GLY A 91 -0.28 7.01 0.82
C GLY A 91 -1.24 7.03 2.01
N VAL A 92 -0.80 7.53 3.16
CA VAL A 92 -1.67 7.68 4.34
C VAL A 92 -2.82 8.66 4.07
N GLN A 93 -2.52 9.84 3.50
CA GLN A 93 -3.54 10.83 3.18
C GLN A 93 -4.57 10.29 2.19
N LYS A 94 -4.11 9.66 1.10
CA LYS A 94 -4.97 9.01 0.10
C LYS A 94 -5.86 7.93 0.72
N SER A 95 -5.32 7.11 1.62
CA SER A 95 -6.11 6.09 2.31
C SER A 95 -7.23 6.70 3.16
N ILE A 96 -6.95 7.77 3.91
CA ILE A 96 -7.95 8.46 4.74
C ILE A 96 -9.04 9.07 3.86
N GLU A 97 -8.69 9.66 2.73
CA GLU A 97 -9.66 10.24 1.80
C GLU A 97 -10.55 9.17 1.15
N ALA A 98 -9.95 8.05 0.73
CA ALA A 98 -10.67 6.92 0.13
C ALA A 98 -11.63 6.25 1.14
N GLU A 99 -11.19 6.08 2.39
CA GLU A 99 -12.02 5.58 3.49
C GLU A 99 -13.23 6.49 3.72
N LYS A 100 -13.03 7.81 3.82
CA LYS A 100 -14.10 8.79 4.03
C LYS A 100 -15.14 8.79 2.90
N LYS A 101 -14.71 8.51 1.68
CA LYS A 101 -15.60 8.41 0.51
C LYS A 101 -16.30 7.06 0.39
N GLY A 102 -15.93 6.07 1.20
CA GLY A 102 -16.44 4.71 1.10
C GLY A 102 -16.01 4.00 -0.18
N GLU A 103 -14.83 4.33 -0.71
CA GLU A 103 -14.30 3.70 -1.92
C GLU A 103 -14.03 2.21 -1.69
N ILE A 104 -14.18 1.38 -2.73
CA ILE A 104 -13.71 0.00 -2.70
C ILE A 104 -12.22 0.00 -3.03
N SER A 105 -11.40 -0.44 -2.08
CA SER A 105 -9.95 -0.53 -2.27
C SER A 105 -9.57 -1.81 -3.00
N ASN A 106 -9.78 -1.85 -4.32
CA ASN A 106 -9.36 -2.95 -5.20
C ASN A 106 -8.40 -2.49 -6.32
N LYS A 107 -8.10 -1.19 -6.37
CA LYS A 107 -7.21 -0.59 -7.36
C LYS A 107 -5.83 -0.37 -6.77
N THR A 108 -4.86 -0.96 -7.44
CA THR A 108 -3.43 -0.75 -7.21
C THR A 108 -3.01 0.64 -7.63
N GLU A 109 -2.39 1.37 -6.71
CA GLU A 109 -1.75 2.66 -6.97
C GLU A 109 -0.24 2.53 -6.75
N PHE A 110 0.53 3.19 -7.60
CA PHE A 110 1.97 3.22 -7.53
C PHE A 110 2.44 4.59 -7.05
N LEU A 111 3.31 4.63 -6.05
CA LEU A 111 3.92 5.87 -5.56
C LEU A 111 5.41 5.89 -5.87
N GLY A 112 5.90 7.05 -6.33
CA GLY A 112 7.31 7.24 -6.69
C GLY A 112 7.72 6.66 -8.05
N VAL A 113 6.75 6.20 -8.85
CA VAL A 113 6.97 5.88 -10.26
C VAL A 113 6.74 7.11 -11.12
N LYS A 114 7.52 7.25 -12.19
CA LYS A 114 7.44 8.38 -13.11
C LYS A 114 6.54 8.10 -14.30
N LEU A 115 5.31 7.67 -14.03
CA LEU A 115 4.35 7.30 -15.07
C LEU A 115 4.03 8.46 -16.03
N ALA A 116 4.06 9.70 -15.54
CA ALA A 116 3.86 10.89 -16.36
C ALA A 116 4.94 11.04 -17.46
N GLU A 117 6.17 10.59 -17.23
CA GLU A 117 7.24 10.62 -18.24
C GLU A 117 7.00 9.58 -19.35
N LEU A 118 6.16 8.57 -19.10
CA LEU A 118 5.77 7.55 -20.08
C LEU A 118 4.54 7.94 -20.90
N GLN A 119 3.88 9.07 -20.63
CA GLN A 119 2.72 9.49 -21.43
C GLN A 119 3.08 9.78 -22.90
N ASN A 120 4.35 10.07 -23.17
CA ASN A 120 4.89 10.27 -24.51
C ASN A 120 5.65 9.03 -25.04
N TYR A 121 5.49 7.86 -24.38
CA TYR A 121 6.12 6.63 -24.82
C TYR A 121 5.34 6.03 -25.99
N ASP A 122 5.97 6.02 -27.16
CA ASP A 122 5.48 5.31 -28.33
C ASP A 122 6.07 3.90 -28.34
N GLU A 123 5.20 2.89 -28.17
CA GLU A 123 5.59 1.48 -28.18
C GLU A 123 6.28 1.05 -29.47
N SER A 124 6.04 1.74 -30.59
CA SER A 124 6.72 1.43 -31.86
C SER A 124 8.23 1.66 -31.78
N ASN A 125 8.70 2.57 -30.92
CA ASN A 125 10.13 2.82 -30.71
C ASN A 125 10.83 1.69 -29.95
N PHE A 126 10.11 0.83 -29.21
CA PHE A 126 10.71 -0.30 -28.50
C PHE A 126 11.18 -1.40 -29.46
N TYR A 127 10.42 -1.63 -30.54
CA TYR A 127 10.73 -2.68 -31.52
C TYR A 127 11.77 -2.24 -32.55
N ASN A 128 12.10 -0.95 -32.61
CA ASN A 128 13.03 -0.39 -33.59
C ASN A 128 14.51 -0.46 -33.17
N GLY A 129 14.80 -0.88 -31.93
CA GLY A 129 16.14 -1.31 -31.50
C GLY A 129 17.29 -0.35 -31.84
N ASP A 130 17.38 0.77 -31.12
CA ASP A 130 18.61 1.57 -31.01
C ASP A 130 19.33 1.27 -29.69
#